data_AF-A0A951H7G7-F1
#
_entry.id   AF-A0A951H7G7-F1
#
_cell.length_a   1.000
_cell.length_b   1.000
_cell.length_c   1.000
_cell.angle_alpha   90.00
_cell.angle_beta   90.00
_cell.angle_gamma   90.00
#
_symmetry.space_group_name_H-M   'P 1'
#
loop_
_entity.id
_entity.type
_entity.pdbx_description
1 polymer ?
#
loop_
_entity_poly.entity_id
_entity_poly.type
_entity_poly.pdbx_seq_one_letter_code
_entity_poly.pdbx_strand_id
1 'polypeptide(L)'
;MKTHAILTLRAVLCICSIGLAWPVAARPLPKPTVVRGTQASSTGPNLMADASFESLDTRAFTLDTPFRIAADPHAHSGQFDMQATLSRSGKRMVAHLSTWKNTDYVTRLWLRGSGSVTLFVATGDLAQRLTATTVTATAKWRQVSLPWNSGGQTSIALGVQDDVSAAGTLAIDDFTTGLANGHTIAFVAPPAYDPRPHAPPGFHLIFNDEFQDSSTIDVNNTQRDGYKWYVKGMWFPSTSPSMYEILPAYQSAQGVLEIKDAPVTMSWDFSTTFFDDAVPEGYRGTVFLPGQGIYYEARIACADLAHIGKNGWAGFWSGTMPVASRPRNENPPPWGMTVENNPMPGWPGKWETIENDIMEYNPSWGHPQDFDSTIHDWSSGAEAGNIGNFNAVVYTPAGTDYTHWHTYGQLWIPATAANGWHGYRQVYFDGVPQQAICWIGNQISATSQPAGSYLFSMCDGTPQSPPLWRNLMLGGAMGGTPNTFFDYVRVYAIDPKASIKTVGK
;
A
#
# COMPACT_ATOMS: atom_id res chain seq x y z
N MET A 1 92.51 7.69 -35.74
CA MET A 1 92.72 8.91 -34.94
C MET A 1 91.88 10.03 -35.53
N LYS A 2 91.27 10.86 -34.66
CA LYS A 2 90.25 11.90 -34.89
C LYS A 2 88.79 11.42 -34.98
N THR A 3 88.30 11.10 -33.78
CA THR A 3 86.93 11.29 -33.28
C THR A 3 86.44 12.73 -33.46
N HIS A 4 85.19 12.93 -33.90
CA HIS A 4 84.34 14.05 -33.49
C HIS A 4 82.91 13.56 -33.23
N ALA A 5 82.44 13.84 -32.02
CA ALA A 5 81.12 13.54 -31.50
C ALA A 5 80.08 14.51 -32.09
N ILE A 6 78.86 14.03 -32.32
CA ILE A 6 77.69 14.88 -32.57
C ILE A 6 76.65 14.58 -31.50
N LEU A 7 76.32 15.63 -30.75
CA LEU A 7 75.27 15.71 -29.75
C LEU A 7 73.90 15.39 -30.37
N THR A 8 73.14 14.51 -29.71
CA THR A 8 71.73 14.26 -29.99
C THR A 8 70.87 15.28 -29.24
N LEU A 9 70.24 16.20 -29.99
CA LEU A 9 69.23 17.13 -29.48
C LEU A 9 67.88 16.40 -29.36
N ARG A 10 67.33 16.27 -28.14
CA ARG A 10 65.94 15.81 -27.93
C ARG A 10 64.99 16.98 -28.20
N ALA A 11 64.23 16.90 -29.28
CA ALA A 11 63.07 17.75 -29.51
C ALA A 11 61.82 17.06 -28.94
N VAL A 12 61.15 17.74 -28.01
CA VAL A 12 59.83 17.36 -27.48
C VAL A 12 58.79 17.76 -28.53
N LEU A 13 58.20 16.77 -29.20
CA LEU A 13 57.09 16.97 -30.12
C LEU A 13 55.78 16.94 -29.31
N CYS A 14 55.22 18.11 -29.06
CA CYS A 14 53.88 18.28 -28.48
C CYS A 14 52.85 18.10 -29.61
N ILE A 15 52.23 16.93 -29.67
CA ILE A 15 51.13 16.65 -30.61
C ILE A 15 49.82 17.10 -29.95
N CYS A 16 49.31 18.27 -30.37
CA CYS A 16 47.95 18.67 -30.10
C CYS A 16 46.99 17.82 -30.95
N SER A 17 46.38 16.80 -30.35
CA SER A 17 45.28 16.06 -30.95
C SER A 17 44.00 16.90 -30.87
N ILE A 18 43.57 17.45 -31.99
CA ILE A 18 42.25 18.07 -32.14
C ILE A 18 41.23 16.91 -32.24
N GLY A 19 40.59 16.59 -31.12
CA GLY A 19 39.49 15.63 -31.06
C GLY A 19 38.24 16.22 -31.70
N LEU A 20 37.92 15.79 -32.92
CA LEU A 20 36.60 15.96 -33.51
C LEU A 20 35.60 15.07 -32.75
N ALA A 21 34.90 15.65 -31.78
CA ALA A 21 33.76 15.01 -31.14
C ALA A 21 32.61 14.95 -32.15
N TRP A 22 32.28 13.74 -32.61
CA TRP A 22 31.02 13.51 -33.32
C TRP A 22 29.86 13.70 -32.33
N PRO A 23 28.77 14.39 -32.72
CA PRO A 23 27.58 14.45 -31.88
C PRO A 23 27.06 13.01 -31.73
N VAL A 24 27.20 12.46 -30.53
CA VAL A 24 26.46 11.26 -30.14
C VAL A 24 25.00 11.69 -30.16
N ALA A 25 24.28 11.27 -31.20
CA ALA A 25 22.84 11.43 -31.24
C ALA A 25 22.28 10.79 -29.96
N ALA A 26 21.78 11.64 -29.05
CA ALA A 26 21.15 11.18 -27.83
C ALA A 26 20.09 10.15 -28.25
N ARG A 27 20.21 8.92 -27.74
CA ARG A 27 19.13 7.93 -27.85
C ARG A 27 17.86 8.63 -27.38
N PRO A 28 16.75 8.54 -28.11
CA PRO A 28 15.46 9.00 -27.61
C PRO A 28 15.28 8.41 -26.21
N LEU A 29 14.98 9.27 -25.24
CA LEU A 29 14.60 8.81 -23.91
C LEU A 29 13.48 7.76 -24.10
N PRO A 30 13.57 6.60 -23.43
CA PRO A 30 12.48 5.64 -23.44
C PRO A 30 11.18 6.39 -23.14
N LYS A 31 10.13 6.15 -23.93
CA LYS A 31 8.80 6.66 -23.58
C LYS A 31 8.50 6.24 -22.14
N PRO A 32 7.90 7.11 -21.30
CA PRO A 32 7.49 6.73 -19.95
C PRO A 32 6.65 5.45 -20.04
N THR A 33 7.20 4.36 -19.51
CA THR A 33 6.49 3.09 -19.41
C THR A 33 5.48 3.27 -18.28
N VAL A 34 4.19 3.19 -18.61
CA VAL A 34 3.13 3.17 -17.61
C VAL A 34 3.31 1.89 -16.80
N VAL A 35 3.85 2.01 -15.59
CA VAL A 35 3.83 0.96 -14.58
C VAL A 35 2.35 0.68 -14.30
N ARG A 36 1.86 -0.49 -14.71
CA ARG A 36 0.52 -0.93 -14.35
C ARG A 36 0.65 -1.65 -13.02
N GLY A 37 0.47 -0.92 -11.92
CA GLY A 37 0.16 -1.55 -10.64
C GLY A 37 -1.00 -2.55 -10.82
N THR A 38 -1.09 -3.57 -9.97
CA THR A 38 -2.11 -4.63 -9.99
C THR A 38 -3.50 -4.09 -10.35
N GLN A 39 -3.83 -4.06 -11.64
CA GLN A 39 -5.10 -3.51 -12.09
C GLN A 39 -6.16 -4.54 -11.72
N ALA A 40 -7.12 -4.13 -10.88
CA ALA A 40 -8.43 -4.73 -10.93
C ALA A 40 -8.87 -4.69 -12.39
N SER A 41 -8.92 -5.86 -13.03
CA SER A 41 -9.39 -5.95 -14.40
C SER A 41 -10.84 -5.46 -14.48
N SER A 42 -11.35 -5.19 -15.67
CA SER A 42 -12.77 -4.91 -15.92
C SER A 42 -13.73 -6.04 -15.44
N THR A 43 -13.19 -7.14 -14.91
CA THR A 43 -13.92 -8.32 -14.42
C THR A 43 -13.89 -8.54 -12.90
N GLY A 44 -13.28 -7.63 -12.11
CA GLY A 44 -13.25 -7.72 -10.63
C GLY A 44 -11.87 -7.50 -10.01
N PRO A 45 -11.77 -7.49 -8.66
CA PRO A 45 -10.50 -7.33 -7.98
C PRO A 45 -9.57 -8.48 -8.38
N ASN A 46 -8.36 -8.13 -8.83
CA ASN A 46 -7.31 -9.10 -9.02
C ASN A 46 -6.85 -9.58 -7.65
N LEU A 47 -6.96 -10.88 -7.39
CA LEU A 47 -6.55 -11.47 -6.12
C LEU A 47 -5.02 -11.60 -6.00
N MET A 48 -4.29 -11.43 -7.10
CA MET A 48 -2.83 -11.54 -7.13
C MET A 48 -2.17 -10.24 -6.65
N ALA A 49 -1.35 -10.35 -5.61
CA ALA A 49 -0.36 -9.32 -5.30
C ALA A 49 0.78 -9.36 -6.33
N ASP A 50 1.32 -8.20 -6.70
CA ASP A 50 2.45 -8.04 -7.63
C ASP A 50 2.32 -8.84 -8.94
N ALA A 51 1.17 -8.71 -9.60
CA ALA A 51 0.86 -9.46 -10.81
C ALA A 51 1.88 -9.29 -11.96
N SER A 52 2.54 -8.13 -12.02
CA SER A 52 3.54 -7.79 -13.05
C SER A 52 4.99 -7.95 -12.59
N PHE A 53 5.24 -8.48 -11.38
CA PHE A 53 6.59 -8.70 -10.83
C PHE A 53 7.45 -7.44 -10.67
N GLU A 54 6.85 -6.26 -10.74
CA GLU A 54 7.56 -4.98 -10.66
C GLU A 54 8.09 -4.71 -9.26
N SER A 55 7.54 -5.41 -8.25
CA SER A 55 8.00 -5.21 -6.88
C SER A 55 9.38 -5.78 -6.57
N LEU A 56 9.85 -6.71 -7.40
CA LEU A 56 11.00 -7.58 -7.10
C LEU A 56 10.85 -8.39 -5.79
N ASP A 57 9.71 -8.28 -5.11
CA ASP A 57 9.47 -8.87 -3.82
C ASP A 57 8.92 -10.28 -4.00
N THR A 58 9.75 -11.26 -3.64
CA THR A 58 9.35 -12.66 -3.67
C THR A 58 8.34 -13.04 -2.59
N ARG A 59 7.94 -12.14 -1.67
CA ARG A 59 6.90 -12.48 -0.67
C ARG A 59 5.55 -12.81 -1.30
N ALA A 60 5.24 -12.26 -2.48
CA ALA A 60 4.04 -12.62 -3.23
C ALA A 60 4.11 -14.03 -3.86
N PHE A 61 5.32 -14.56 -4.08
CA PHE A 61 5.55 -15.83 -4.77
C PHE A 61 6.67 -16.65 -4.14
N THR A 62 6.36 -17.87 -3.69
CA THR A 62 7.41 -18.86 -3.42
C THR A 62 8.02 -19.31 -4.75
N LEU A 63 9.30 -18.99 -4.98
CA LEU A 63 10.06 -19.32 -6.18
C LEU A 63 11.07 -20.43 -5.89
N ASP A 64 10.87 -21.61 -6.46
CA ASP A 64 11.93 -22.62 -6.52
C ASP A 64 12.86 -22.34 -7.71
N THR A 65 14.18 -22.51 -7.54
CA THR A 65 15.10 -22.55 -8.69
C THR A 65 14.63 -23.61 -9.70
N PRO A 66 14.45 -23.29 -10.99
CA PRO A 66 15.10 -22.20 -11.73
C PRO A 66 14.27 -20.92 -11.93
N PHE A 67 13.11 -20.80 -11.30
CA PHE A 67 12.27 -19.60 -11.38
C PHE A 67 12.93 -18.43 -10.65
N ARG A 68 12.94 -17.24 -11.27
CA ARG A 68 13.48 -15.99 -10.72
C ARG A 68 12.78 -14.79 -11.33
N ILE A 69 12.72 -13.67 -10.62
CA ILE A 69 12.33 -12.38 -11.19
C ILE A 69 13.57 -11.70 -11.75
N ALA A 70 13.50 -11.13 -12.95
CA ALA A 70 14.61 -10.43 -13.59
C ALA A 70 14.11 -9.31 -14.50
N ALA A 71 14.94 -8.28 -14.69
CA ALA A 71 14.64 -7.23 -15.66
C ALA A 71 14.65 -7.82 -17.08
N ASP A 72 13.63 -7.51 -17.86
CA ASP A 72 13.56 -7.89 -19.28
C ASP A 72 13.09 -6.69 -20.11
N PRO A 73 13.91 -6.17 -21.05
CA PRO A 73 13.47 -5.13 -21.98
C PRO A 73 12.33 -5.59 -22.90
N HIS A 74 12.00 -6.88 -22.86
CA HIS A 74 10.90 -7.51 -23.55
C HIS A 74 9.83 -8.06 -22.59
N ALA A 75 9.79 -7.62 -21.33
CA ALA A 75 8.65 -7.86 -20.44
C ALA A 75 7.34 -7.48 -21.15
N HIS A 76 6.24 -8.16 -20.84
CA HIS A 76 4.95 -7.90 -21.49
C HIS A 76 4.41 -6.53 -21.04
N SER A 77 4.52 -6.24 -19.75
CA SER A 77 4.30 -4.94 -19.15
C SER A 77 5.51 -4.55 -18.28
N GLY A 78 5.60 -3.29 -17.86
CA GLY A 78 6.63 -2.86 -16.92
C GLY A 78 8.10 -3.06 -17.37
N GLN A 79 8.97 -3.40 -16.42
CA GLN A 79 10.41 -3.60 -16.59
C GLN A 79 10.88 -5.01 -16.21
N PHE A 80 10.07 -5.78 -15.49
CA PHE A 80 10.43 -7.07 -14.93
C PHE A 80 9.48 -8.17 -15.39
N ASP A 81 10.00 -9.39 -15.47
CA ASP A 81 9.18 -10.59 -15.64
C ASP A 81 9.75 -11.74 -14.83
N MET A 82 8.96 -12.81 -14.66
CA MET A 82 9.44 -14.05 -14.08
C MET A 82 10.04 -14.93 -15.17
N GLN A 83 11.26 -15.40 -14.97
CA GLN A 83 12.01 -16.23 -15.93
C GLN A 83 12.40 -17.59 -15.35
N ALA A 84 12.42 -18.61 -16.22
CA ALA A 84 12.94 -19.94 -15.92
C ALA A 84 13.61 -20.62 -17.12
N THR A 85 14.66 -21.39 -16.85
CA THR A 85 15.21 -22.39 -17.78
C THR A 85 14.63 -23.74 -17.41
N LEU A 86 13.80 -24.30 -18.28
CA LEU A 86 13.03 -25.50 -17.99
C LEU A 86 13.88 -26.76 -18.17
N SER A 87 13.66 -27.73 -17.30
CA SER A 87 14.42 -29.00 -17.27
C SER A 87 13.57 -30.18 -16.80
N ARG A 88 12.25 -29.99 -16.67
CA ARG A 88 11.33 -30.97 -16.08
C ARG A 88 11.69 -31.31 -14.62
N SER A 89 12.19 -30.32 -13.90
CA SER A 89 12.71 -30.47 -12.54
C SER A 89 11.65 -30.76 -11.48
N GLY A 90 10.37 -30.57 -11.80
CA GLY A 90 9.25 -30.61 -10.86
C GLY A 90 9.16 -29.38 -9.94
N LYS A 91 10.06 -28.41 -10.12
CA LYS A 91 10.11 -27.16 -9.34
C LYS A 91 8.96 -26.24 -9.74
N ARG A 92 8.61 -25.30 -8.86
CA ARG A 92 7.41 -24.47 -9.02
C ARG A 92 7.63 -23.02 -8.60
N MET A 93 6.80 -22.16 -9.18
CA MET A 93 6.45 -20.85 -8.64
C MET A 93 5.01 -20.92 -8.11
N VAL A 94 4.77 -20.45 -6.88
CA VAL A 94 3.46 -20.52 -6.23
C VAL A 94 3.11 -19.21 -5.52
N ALA A 95 1.90 -18.73 -5.73
CA ALA A 95 1.24 -17.71 -4.91
C ALA A 95 0.12 -18.36 -4.09
N HIS A 96 -0.01 -17.95 -2.83
CA HIS A 96 -1.10 -18.38 -1.96
C HIS A 96 -2.17 -17.28 -1.90
N LEU A 97 -3.42 -17.65 -2.21
CA LEU A 97 -4.53 -16.70 -2.31
C LEU A 97 -5.69 -17.13 -1.40
N SER A 98 -6.39 -16.14 -0.86
CA SER A 98 -7.68 -16.33 -0.20
C SER A 98 -8.81 -16.27 -1.23
N THR A 99 -9.81 -17.15 -1.11
CA THR A 99 -10.94 -17.24 -2.05
C THR A 99 -12.32 -17.37 -1.41
N TRP A 100 -13.35 -16.92 -2.13
CA TRP A 100 -14.75 -17.23 -1.91
C TRP A 100 -14.98 -18.72 -2.13
N LYS A 101 -15.78 -19.38 -1.26
CA LYS A 101 -16.21 -20.78 -1.50
C LYS A 101 -17.16 -20.87 -2.71
N ASN A 102 -17.14 -22.01 -3.38
CA ASN A 102 -18.01 -22.41 -4.49
C ASN A 102 -18.08 -21.35 -5.59
N THR A 103 -16.97 -20.66 -5.82
CA THR A 103 -16.94 -19.48 -6.68
C THR A 103 -16.08 -19.75 -7.89
N ASP A 104 -16.60 -19.37 -9.06
CA ASP A 104 -15.90 -19.51 -10.32
C ASP A 104 -14.91 -18.36 -10.51
N TYR A 105 -13.68 -18.73 -10.80
CA TYR A 105 -12.55 -17.86 -11.07
C TYR A 105 -11.96 -18.15 -12.44
N VAL A 106 -11.26 -17.16 -12.99
CA VAL A 106 -10.35 -17.33 -14.11
C VAL A 106 -9.02 -16.73 -13.73
N THR A 107 -8.00 -17.59 -13.80
CA THR A 107 -6.62 -17.18 -13.72
C THR A 107 -6.08 -16.93 -15.12
N ARG A 108 -5.37 -15.82 -15.33
CA ARG A 108 -4.73 -15.46 -16.60
C ARG A 108 -3.28 -15.09 -16.38
N LEU A 109 -2.42 -15.43 -17.32
CA LEU A 109 -1.04 -14.95 -17.35
C LEU A 109 -0.60 -14.80 -18.81
N TRP A 110 0.38 -13.92 -19.03
CA TRP A 110 1.11 -13.85 -20.29
C TRP A 110 2.35 -14.71 -20.20
N LEU A 111 2.66 -15.46 -21.27
CA LEU A 111 3.89 -16.23 -21.35
C LEU A 111 4.59 -16.09 -22.70
N ARG A 112 5.92 -16.18 -22.67
CA ARG A 112 6.84 -16.19 -23.81
C ARG A 112 7.97 -17.20 -23.58
N GLY A 113 8.57 -17.73 -24.65
CA GLY A 113 9.66 -18.70 -24.56
C GLY A 113 9.53 -19.87 -25.54
N SER A 114 10.05 -21.04 -25.16
CA SER A 114 10.13 -22.22 -26.04
C SER A 114 9.71 -23.54 -25.39
N GLY A 115 9.57 -23.61 -24.06
CA GLY A 115 9.16 -24.83 -23.37
C GLY A 115 7.71 -24.79 -22.86
N SER A 116 7.31 -25.84 -22.15
CA SER A 116 5.97 -26.02 -21.58
C SER A 116 6.04 -26.30 -20.09
N VAL A 117 5.04 -25.81 -19.37
CA VAL A 117 4.85 -26.00 -17.92
C VAL A 117 3.41 -26.37 -17.62
N THR A 118 3.14 -26.84 -16.41
CA THR A 118 1.77 -26.98 -15.91
C THR A 118 1.37 -25.71 -15.17
N LEU A 119 0.32 -25.02 -15.64
CA LEU A 119 -0.39 -24.00 -14.86
C LEU A 119 -1.44 -24.72 -14.01
N PHE A 120 -1.45 -24.49 -12.70
CA PHE A 120 -2.33 -25.22 -11.77
C PHE A 120 -2.94 -24.33 -10.71
N VAL A 121 -4.08 -24.80 -10.18
CA VAL A 121 -4.70 -24.35 -8.93
C VAL A 121 -4.83 -25.56 -8.02
N ALA A 122 -4.43 -25.43 -6.76
CA ALA A 122 -4.48 -26.46 -5.74
C ALA A 122 -5.06 -25.93 -4.42
N THR A 123 -5.36 -26.80 -3.48
CA THR A 123 -5.63 -26.44 -2.09
C THR A 123 -4.46 -25.63 -1.51
N GLY A 124 -4.72 -24.79 -0.50
CA GLY A 124 -3.70 -23.90 0.08
C GLY A 124 -2.45 -24.63 0.62
N ASP A 125 -2.61 -25.88 1.05
CA ASP A 125 -1.53 -26.78 1.50
C ASP A 125 -0.87 -27.59 0.36
N LEU A 126 -1.28 -27.35 -0.88
CA LEU A 126 -0.84 -28.04 -2.10
C LEU A 126 -1.13 -29.55 -2.12
N ALA A 127 -1.96 -30.07 -1.22
CA ALA A 127 -2.27 -31.51 -1.13
C ALA A 127 -3.12 -32.02 -2.30
N GLN A 128 -4.01 -31.18 -2.84
CA GLN A 128 -4.92 -31.55 -3.92
C GLN A 128 -4.95 -30.51 -5.03
N ARG A 129 -4.71 -30.93 -6.28
CA ARG A 129 -4.97 -30.07 -7.46
C ARG A 129 -6.47 -29.94 -7.68
N LEU A 130 -6.97 -28.70 -7.69
CA LEU A 130 -8.35 -28.36 -8.05
C LEU A 130 -8.52 -28.35 -9.57
N THR A 131 -7.53 -27.79 -10.28
CA THR A 131 -7.47 -27.81 -11.75
C THR A 131 -6.02 -27.67 -12.21
N ALA A 132 -5.73 -28.09 -13.44
CA ALA A 132 -4.43 -27.87 -14.06
C ALA A 132 -4.54 -27.96 -15.59
N THR A 133 -3.66 -27.26 -16.29
CA THR A 133 -3.48 -27.39 -17.72
C THR A 133 -2.02 -27.25 -18.11
N THR A 134 -1.60 -28.00 -19.12
CA THR A 134 -0.30 -27.76 -19.77
C THR A 134 -0.39 -26.48 -20.60
N VAL A 135 0.60 -25.61 -20.47
CA VAL A 135 0.75 -24.40 -21.27
C VAL A 135 2.11 -24.39 -21.94
N THR A 136 2.13 -24.17 -23.26
CA THR A 136 3.36 -24.12 -24.07
C THR A 136 3.72 -22.68 -24.42
N ALA A 137 4.91 -22.23 -24.07
CA ALA A 137 5.41 -20.91 -24.42
C ALA A 137 5.68 -20.79 -25.92
N THR A 138 5.55 -19.58 -26.45
CA THR A 138 5.90 -19.25 -27.84
C THR A 138 6.89 -18.10 -27.88
N ALA A 139 7.59 -17.91 -29.00
CA ALA A 139 8.54 -16.82 -29.16
C ALA A 139 7.92 -15.42 -28.99
N LYS A 140 6.60 -15.30 -29.15
CA LYS A 140 5.82 -14.09 -28.86
C LYS A 140 5.05 -14.27 -27.55
N TRP A 141 4.80 -13.16 -26.86
CA TRP A 141 3.85 -13.12 -25.75
C TRP A 141 2.48 -13.61 -26.20
N ARG A 142 1.91 -14.53 -25.41
CA ARG A 142 0.53 -14.97 -25.56
C ARG A 142 -0.11 -15.08 -24.19
N GLN A 143 -1.38 -14.74 -24.10
CA GLN A 143 -2.15 -14.94 -22.89
C GLN A 143 -2.66 -16.38 -22.82
N VAL A 144 -2.67 -16.94 -21.62
CA VAL A 144 -3.40 -18.17 -21.29
C VAL A 144 -4.43 -17.88 -20.22
N SER A 145 -5.46 -18.73 -20.16
CA SER A 145 -6.50 -18.63 -19.15
C SER A 145 -6.83 -20.03 -18.63
N LEU A 146 -7.02 -20.13 -17.32
CA LEU A 146 -7.42 -21.35 -16.63
C LEU A 146 -8.68 -21.03 -15.81
N PRO A 147 -9.86 -21.48 -16.25
CA PRO A 147 -11.07 -21.39 -15.44
C PRO A 147 -11.05 -22.45 -14.33
N TRP A 148 -11.60 -22.12 -13.17
CA TRP A 148 -11.68 -23.02 -12.02
C TRP A 148 -12.75 -22.60 -11.02
N ASN A 149 -13.16 -23.54 -10.17
CA ASN A 149 -14.05 -23.27 -9.05
C ASN A 149 -13.32 -23.59 -7.73
N SER A 150 -13.42 -22.71 -6.74
CA SER A 150 -12.79 -22.91 -5.43
C SER A 150 -13.38 -24.06 -4.62
N GLY A 151 -14.60 -24.52 -4.94
CA GLY A 151 -15.33 -25.50 -4.15
C GLY A 151 -15.40 -25.11 -2.67
N GLY A 152 -15.18 -26.03 -1.76
CA GLY A 152 -15.18 -25.72 -0.33
C GLY A 152 -14.00 -24.88 0.17
N GLN A 153 -13.00 -24.59 -0.68
CA GLN A 153 -11.73 -23.98 -0.27
C GLN A 153 -11.86 -22.46 -0.09
N THR A 154 -11.21 -21.94 0.96
CA THR A 154 -11.03 -20.50 1.20
C THR A 154 -9.57 -20.07 1.11
N SER A 155 -8.66 -21.03 0.98
CA SER A 155 -7.24 -20.82 0.75
C SER A 155 -6.80 -21.78 -0.36
N ILE A 156 -6.15 -21.22 -1.38
CA ILE A 156 -5.65 -21.98 -2.54
C ILE A 156 -4.20 -21.62 -2.81
N ALA A 157 -3.53 -22.51 -3.54
CA ALA A 157 -2.22 -22.27 -4.10
C ALA A 157 -2.35 -22.24 -5.63
N LEU A 158 -1.93 -21.13 -6.23
CA LEU A 158 -1.90 -20.95 -7.68
C LEU A 158 -0.45 -20.91 -8.15
N GLY A 159 -0.13 -21.61 -9.23
CA GLY A 159 1.26 -21.63 -9.68
C GLY A 159 1.50 -22.22 -11.05
N VAL A 160 2.78 -22.23 -11.40
CA VAL A 160 3.33 -22.93 -12.56
C VAL A 160 4.40 -23.92 -12.10
N GLN A 161 4.43 -25.09 -12.73
CA GLN A 161 5.35 -26.19 -12.40
C GLN A 161 6.13 -26.64 -13.63
N ASP A 162 7.45 -26.76 -13.50
CA ASP A 162 8.37 -27.29 -14.50
C ASP A 162 8.32 -28.83 -14.52
N ASP A 163 7.21 -29.43 -14.95
CA ASP A 163 7.00 -30.89 -14.99
C ASP A 163 6.70 -31.45 -16.40
N VAL A 164 6.64 -30.58 -17.41
CA VAL A 164 6.29 -30.95 -18.79
C VAL A 164 7.51 -31.03 -19.70
N SER A 165 8.15 -29.90 -20.03
CA SER A 165 9.25 -29.86 -21.01
C SER A 165 10.60 -30.23 -20.42
N ALA A 166 11.35 -31.08 -21.13
CA ALA A 166 12.71 -31.47 -20.74
C ALA A 166 13.77 -30.37 -20.99
N ALA A 167 13.46 -29.36 -21.81
CA ALA A 167 14.29 -28.20 -22.08
C ALA A 167 13.44 -27.03 -22.56
N GLY A 168 13.94 -25.80 -22.39
CA GLY A 168 13.35 -24.60 -22.94
C GLY A 168 13.54 -23.39 -22.05
N THR A 169 13.06 -22.24 -22.50
CA THR A 169 12.95 -21.03 -21.68
C THR A 169 11.48 -20.67 -21.48
N LEU A 170 11.21 -20.00 -20.37
CA LEU A 170 9.91 -19.47 -20.02
C LEU A 170 10.09 -18.08 -19.43
N ALA A 171 9.29 -17.14 -19.89
CA ALA A 171 9.03 -15.86 -19.26
C ALA A 171 7.52 -15.79 -18.97
N ILE A 172 7.14 -15.32 -17.79
CA ILE A 172 5.75 -15.09 -17.36
C ILE A 172 5.61 -13.65 -16.88
N ASP A 173 4.49 -13.04 -17.23
CA ASP A 173 4.15 -11.68 -16.83
C ASP A 173 2.63 -11.53 -16.67
N ASP A 174 2.19 -10.45 -16.00
CA ASP A 174 0.80 -10.07 -15.77
C ASP A 174 -0.08 -11.24 -15.26
N PHE A 175 0.38 -11.89 -14.19
CA PHE A 175 -0.28 -13.02 -13.54
C PHE A 175 -1.47 -12.55 -12.70
N THR A 176 -2.69 -12.80 -13.17
CA THR A 176 -3.92 -12.30 -12.58
C THR A 176 -4.89 -13.44 -12.25
N THR A 177 -5.69 -13.25 -11.20
CA THR A 177 -6.80 -14.14 -10.84
C THR A 177 -8.00 -13.30 -10.43
N GLY A 178 -9.13 -13.50 -11.10
CA GLY A 178 -10.37 -12.78 -10.83
C GLY A 178 -11.60 -13.66 -11.08
N LEU A 179 -12.79 -13.11 -10.82
CA LEU A 179 -14.06 -13.84 -10.98
C LEU A 179 -14.33 -14.21 -12.45
N ALA A 180 -14.80 -15.43 -12.69
CA ALA A 180 -14.98 -15.97 -14.04
C ALA A 180 -16.05 -15.24 -14.86
N ASN A 181 -17.15 -14.89 -14.20
CA ASN A 181 -18.33 -14.30 -14.83
C ASN A 181 -18.21 -12.78 -15.04
N GLY A 182 -17.04 -12.20 -14.77
CA GLY A 182 -16.89 -10.75 -14.78
C GLY A 182 -17.84 -10.05 -13.80
N HIS A 183 -18.33 -10.78 -12.77
CA HIS A 183 -18.86 -10.15 -11.58
C HIS A 183 -17.70 -9.41 -10.94
N THR A 184 -17.44 -8.20 -11.42
CA THR A 184 -16.89 -7.18 -10.57
C THR A 184 -17.81 -7.17 -9.37
N ILE A 185 -17.31 -7.38 -8.16
CA ILE A 185 -17.86 -6.56 -7.09
C ILE A 185 -17.64 -5.16 -7.65
N ALA A 186 -18.72 -4.52 -8.11
CA ALA A 186 -18.65 -3.31 -8.89
C ALA A 186 -18.15 -2.19 -7.99
N PHE A 187 -16.85 -2.17 -7.75
CA PHE A 187 -16.18 -1.08 -7.10
C PHE A 187 -16.08 -0.04 -8.18
N VAL A 188 -16.96 0.96 -8.07
CA VAL A 188 -16.90 2.16 -8.90
C VAL A 188 -15.47 2.66 -8.77
N ALA A 189 -14.67 2.52 -9.82
CA ALA A 189 -13.39 3.19 -9.87
C ALA A 189 -13.69 4.66 -9.58
N PRO A 190 -13.07 5.28 -8.56
CA PRO A 190 -13.24 6.70 -8.37
C PRO A 190 -12.94 7.37 -9.73
N PRO A 191 -13.81 8.27 -10.22
CA PRO A 191 -13.58 8.95 -11.47
C PRO A 191 -12.21 9.62 -11.44
N ALA A 192 -11.65 9.85 -12.63
CA ALA A 192 -10.42 10.60 -12.77
C ALA A 192 -10.50 11.91 -11.96
N TYR A 193 -9.41 12.22 -11.25
CA TYR A 193 -9.20 13.40 -10.42
C TYR A 193 -9.99 14.63 -10.93
N ASP A 194 -10.93 15.10 -10.10
CA ASP A 194 -11.53 16.44 -10.23
C ASP A 194 -10.96 17.29 -9.09
N PRO A 195 -10.25 18.40 -9.38
CA PRO A 195 -9.77 19.32 -8.34
C PRO A 195 -10.92 19.94 -7.53
N ARG A 196 -12.17 19.86 -8.01
CA ARG A 196 -13.36 20.28 -7.26
C ARG A 196 -13.87 19.14 -6.38
N PRO A 197 -14.40 19.44 -5.17
CA PRO A 197 -14.94 18.44 -4.26
C PRO A 197 -16.26 17.86 -4.79
N HIS A 198 -16.18 16.99 -5.79
CA HIS A 198 -17.29 16.20 -6.26
C HIS A 198 -17.06 14.76 -5.82
N ALA A 199 -17.99 14.24 -5.02
CA ALA A 199 -17.94 12.84 -4.65
C ALA A 199 -18.06 11.99 -5.92
N PRO A 200 -17.23 10.95 -6.08
CA PRO A 200 -17.41 9.92 -7.10
C PRO A 200 -18.88 9.44 -7.16
N PRO A 201 -19.43 9.06 -8.33
CA PRO A 201 -20.75 8.42 -8.38
C PRO A 201 -20.84 7.25 -7.40
N GLY A 202 -21.87 7.23 -6.54
CA GLY A 202 -22.03 6.22 -5.49
C GLY A 202 -21.27 6.49 -4.19
N PHE A 203 -20.53 7.60 -4.11
CA PHE A 203 -19.90 8.08 -2.88
C PHE A 203 -20.52 9.41 -2.44
N HIS A 204 -20.39 9.68 -1.15
CA HIS A 204 -20.85 10.89 -0.49
C HIS A 204 -19.70 11.49 0.31
N LEU A 205 -19.38 12.76 0.08
CA LEU A 205 -18.40 13.48 0.89
C LEU A 205 -18.93 13.64 2.32
N ILE A 206 -18.27 13.02 3.30
CA ILE A 206 -18.69 13.03 4.70
C ILE A 206 -17.75 13.84 5.60
N PHE A 207 -16.52 14.06 5.17
CA PHE A 207 -15.56 14.95 5.83
C PHE A 207 -14.66 15.57 4.79
N ASN A 208 -14.34 16.85 4.97
CA ASN A 208 -13.33 17.55 4.20
C ASN A 208 -12.62 18.56 5.08
N ASP A 209 -11.38 18.87 4.74
CA ASP A 209 -10.73 20.12 5.09
C ASP A 209 -9.85 20.55 3.92
N GLU A 210 -10.02 21.80 3.49
CA GLU A 210 -9.23 22.42 2.42
C GLU A 210 -8.23 23.44 3.02
N PHE A 211 -8.08 23.44 4.35
CA PHE A 211 -7.10 24.24 5.10
C PHE A 211 -7.09 25.74 4.78
N GLN A 212 -8.22 26.30 4.36
CA GLN A 212 -8.38 27.73 4.09
C GLN A 212 -8.51 28.57 5.37
N ASP A 213 -8.79 27.92 6.50
CA ASP A 213 -9.02 28.57 7.79
C ASP A 213 -8.48 27.71 8.93
N SER A 214 -7.63 28.28 9.79
CA SER A 214 -7.09 27.59 10.96
C SER A 214 -8.14 27.30 12.04
N SER A 215 -9.34 27.89 11.94
CA SER A 215 -10.45 27.62 12.87
C SER A 215 -10.93 26.17 12.86
N THR A 216 -10.59 25.38 11.84
CA THR A 216 -10.87 23.94 11.79
C THR A 216 -9.91 23.11 12.65
N ILE A 217 -8.82 23.70 13.12
CA ILE A 217 -7.78 23.07 13.94
C ILE A 217 -7.87 23.62 15.37
N ASP A 218 -7.81 22.75 16.37
CA ASP A 218 -7.70 23.13 17.77
C ASP A 218 -6.28 23.63 18.09
N VAL A 219 -5.89 24.76 17.50
CA VAL A 219 -4.52 25.26 17.52
C VAL A 219 -3.99 25.56 18.92
N ASN A 220 -4.91 25.87 19.84
CA ASN A 220 -4.60 26.19 21.22
C ASN A 220 -4.71 24.96 22.15
N ASN A 221 -4.90 23.76 21.58
CA ASN A 221 -5.09 22.52 22.32
C ASN A 221 -6.13 22.65 23.45
N THR A 222 -7.24 23.33 23.14
CA THR A 222 -8.31 23.61 24.08
C THR A 222 -9.07 22.36 24.49
N GLN A 223 -8.98 21.29 23.67
CA GLN A 223 -9.69 20.02 23.86
C GLN A 223 -11.20 20.24 23.95
N ARG A 224 -11.73 21.12 23.10
CA ARG A 224 -13.16 21.43 22.98
C ARG A 224 -13.73 20.89 21.69
N ASP A 225 -15.03 20.66 21.66
CA ASP A 225 -15.71 20.24 20.43
C ASP A 225 -15.77 21.37 19.40
N GLY A 226 -16.00 21.00 18.14
CA GLY A 226 -16.19 21.94 17.03
C GLY A 226 -15.04 22.00 16.04
N TYR A 227 -13.86 21.50 16.43
CA TYR A 227 -12.71 21.38 15.54
C TYR A 227 -12.79 20.08 14.71
N LYS A 228 -12.23 20.14 13.50
CA LYS A 228 -12.00 18.97 12.63
C LYS A 228 -10.71 18.25 13.00
N TRP A 229 -9.69 19.00 13.42
CA TRP A 229 -8.36 18.48 13.74
C TRP A 229 -7.93 18.91 15.14
N TYR A 230 -7.23 18.01 15.83
CA TYR A 230 -6.69 18.21 17.16
C TYR A 230 -5.18 17.99 17.14
N VAL A 231 -4.46 18.91 17.76
CA VAL A 231 -2.99 18.86 17.89
C VAL A 231 -2.54 17.96 19.04
N LYS A 232 -3.44 17.62 19.96
CA LYS A 232 -3.23 16.53 20.94
C LYS A 232 -3.71 15.24 20.30
N GLY A 233 -2.83 14.61 19.55
CA GLY A 233 -3.09 13.33 18.92
C GLY A 233 -3.38 12.21 19.90
N MET A 234 -3.85 11.09 19.36
CA MET A 234 -4.07 9.89 20.15
C MET A 234 -2.79 9.09 20.32
N TRP A 235 -2.01 8.94 19.26
CA TRP A 235 -0.89 8.01 19.26
C TRP A 235 0.40 8.67 19.73
N PHE A 236 0.56 9.97 19.48
CA PHE A 236 1.79 10.67 19.76
C PHE A 236 1.61 11.88 20.69
N PRO A 237 2.70 12.40 21.28
CA PRO A 237 2.65 13.62 22.06
C PRO A 237 2.10 14.80 21.25
N SER A 238 1.58 15.81 21.95
CA SER A 238 0.94 16.95 21.29
C SER A 238 1.89 17.68 20.35
N THR A 239 1.40 17.97 19.15
CA THR A 239 2.02 18.87 18.18
C THR A 239 2.07 20.29 18.76
N SER A 240 3.24 20.91 18.75
CA SER A 240 3.41 22.32 19.15
C SER A 240 2.89 23.26 18.06
N PRO A 241 2.30 24.43 18.40
CA PRO A 241 1.96 25.46 17.42
C PRO A 241 3.13 25.91 16.53
N SER A 242 4.38 25.69 16.95
CA SER A 242 5.56 25.96 16.13
C SER A 242 5.80 24.95 15.00
N MET A 243 5.11 23.82 15.03
CA MET A 243 5.35 22.69 14.11
C MET A 243 4.43 22.71 12.88
N TYR A 244 3.60 23.73 12.73
CA TYR A 244 2.70 23.85 11.60
C TYR A 244 2.31 25.29 11.33
N GLU A 245 1.80 25.54 10.13
CA GLU A 245 1.25 26.81 9.72
C GLU A 245 0.16 26.60 8.67
N ILE A 246 -0.88 27.44 8.69
CA ILE A 246 -1.78 27.56 7.54
C ILE A 246 -1.24 28.64 6.62
N LEU A 247 -0.66 28.22 5.51
CA LEU A 247 -0.12 29.11 4.49
C LEU A 247 -1.26 29.63 3.60
N PRO A 248 -1.26 30.91 3.22
CA PRO A 248 -2.25 31.44 2.29
C PRO A 248 -2.15 30.77 0.90
N ALA A 249 -0.96 30.33 0.51
CA ALA A 249 -0.72 29.56 -0.70
C ALA A 249 0.61 28.79 -0.61
N TYR A 250 0.69 27.65 -1.30
CA TYR A 250 1.93 26.94 -1.60
C TYR A 250 1.86 26.38 -3.01
N GLN A 251 2.84 26.74 -3.85
CA GLN A 251 2.82 26.47 -5.29
C GLN A 251 1.52 26.98 -5.93
N SER A 252 0.72 26.08 -6.53
CA SER A 252 -0.57 26.40 -7.18
C SER A 252 -1.80 26.24 -6.28
N ALA A 253 -1.63 25.82 -5.02
CA ALA A 253 -2.71 25.62 -4.04
C ALA A 253 -2.92 26.83 -3.13
N GLN A 254 -4.15 27.06 -2.68
CA GLN A 254 -4.56 28.14 -1.77
C GLN A 254 -5.04 27.54 -0.46
N GLY A 255 -4.62 28.10 0.68
CA GLY A 255 -4.96 27.57 1.99
C GLY A 255 -4.33 26.19 2.22
N VAL A 256 -3.07 26.17 2.63
CA VAL A 256 -2.30 24.93 2.72
C VAL A 256 -1.87 24.71 4.15
N LEU A 257 -2.10 23.53 4.70
CA LEU A 257 -1.47 23.13 5.95
C LEU A 257 -0.02 22.73 5.67
N GLU A 258 0.92 23.55 6.13
CA GLU A 258 2.33 23.17 6.24
C GLU A 258 2.58 22.53 7.60
N ILE A 259 3.27 21.40 7.60
CA ILE A 259 3.84 20.80 8.79
C ILE A 259 5.36 20.84 8.67
N LYS A 260 6.03 21.39 9.68
CA LYS A 260 7.47 21.67 9.69
C LYS A 260 8.07 21.47 11.08
N ASP A 261 9.39 21.37 11.14
CA ASP A 261 10.16 21.56 12.37
C ASP A 261 9.75 20.67 13.58
N ALA A 262 9.22 19.45 13.39
CA ALA A 262 9.10 18.55 14.55
C ALA A 262 10.48 18.29 15.15
N PRO A 263 10.59 18.15 16.48
CA PRO A 263 11.79 17.67 17.11
C PRO A 263 12.13 16.24 16.67
N VAL A 264 13.41 15.96 16.46
CA VAL A 264 13.88 14.64 16.00
C VAL A 264 13.57 13.48 16.95
N THR A 265 13.25 13.80 18.20
CA THR A 265 13.01 12.85 19.28
C THR A 265 11.53 12.51 19.49
N MET A 266 10.63 12.99 18.62
CA MET A 266 9.19 12.90 18.86
C MET A 266 8.44 12.55 17.57
N SER A 267 7.55 11.57 17.66
CA SER A 267 6.45 11.39 16.71
C SER A 267 5.40 12.48 16.92
N TRP A 268 4.65 12.83 15.89
CA TRP A 268 3.64 13.88 15.96
C TRP A 268 2.49 13.56 15.00
N ASP A 269 1.28 13.99 15.34
CA ASP A 269 0.09 13.79 14.51
C ASP A 269 -0.94 14.91 14.74
N PHE A 270 -1.57 15.34 13.65
CA PHE A 270 -2.92 15.89 13.71
C PHE A 270 -3.89 14.74 13.64
N SER A 271 -4.84 14.67 14.56
CA SER A 271 -5.87 13.65 14.54
C SER A 271 -7.25 14.26 14.44
N THR A 272 -8.18 13.57 13.79
CA THR A 272 -9.61 13.95 13.84
C THR A 272 -10.24 13.73 15.22
N THR A 273 -9.48 13.17 16.16
CA THR A 273 -9.91 12.84 17.53
C THR A 273 -8.83 13.19 18.55
N PHE A 274 -9.21 13.30 19.82
CA PHE A 274 -8.28 13.30 20.95
C PHE A 274 -8.84 12.47 22.11
N PHE A 275 -7.97 12.01 23.00
CA PHE A 275 -8.37 11.31 24.21
C PHE A 275 -9.03 12.26 25.22
N ASP A 276 -10.23 11.91 25.66
CA ASP A 276 -10.94 12.57 26.74
C ASP A 276 -11.61 11.54 27.65
N ASP A 277 -11.01 11.31 28.81
CA ASP A 277 -11.52 10.41 29.83
C ASP A 277 -12.79 10.93 30.51
N ALA A 278 -13.17 12.19 30.28
CA ALA A 278 -14.39 12.77 30.83
C ALA A 278 -15.65 12.34 30.07
N VAL A 279 -15.54 11.71 28.90
CA VAL A 279 -16.68 11.22 28.11
C VAL A 279 -16.76 9.69 28.09
N PRO A 280 -17.96 9.08 28.03
CA PRO A 280 -18.13 7.62 28.06
C PRO A 280 -17.37 6.87 26.96
N GLU A 281 -17.22 7.49 25.79
CA GLU A 281 -16.47 6.94 24.67
C GLU A 281 -14.94 6.92 24.88
N GLY A 282 -14.41 7.69 25.83
CA GLY A 282 -12.96 7.85 26.05
C GLY A 282 -12.24 8.73 25.01
N TYR A 283 -12.97 9.30 24.05
CA TYR A 283 -12.44 10.21 23.05
C TYR A 283 -13.50 11.24 22.60
N ARG A 284 -13.04 12.36 22.07
CA ARG A 284 -13.85 13.37 21.37
C ARG A 284 -13.37 13.57 19.95
N GLY A 285 -14.21 14.17 19.11
CA GLY A 285 -13.90 14.48 17.72
C GLY A 285 -14.67 13.61 16.73
N THR A 286 -14.13 13.47 15.52
CA THR A 286 -14.79 12.81 14.39
C THR A 286 -14.14 11.47 14.06
N VAL A 287 -14.95 10.44 13.98
CA VAL A 287 -14.55 9.09 13.58
C VAL A 287 -15.42 8.58 12.43
N PHE A 288 -14.88 7.61 11.70
CA PHE A 288 -15.42 7.08 10.47
C PHE A 288 -15.64 5.58 10.56
N LEU A 289 -16.82 5.10 10.18
CA LEU A 289 -17.10 3.68 10.07
C LEU A 289 -17.06 3.30 8.59
N PRO A 290 -16.26 2.29 8.21
CA PRO A 290 -16.22 1.88 6.82
C PRO A 290 -17.61 1.47 6.27
N GLY A 291 -18.49 0.88 7.09
CA GLY A 291 -19.86 0.57 6.68
C GLY A 291 -19.90 -0.34 5.44
N GLN A 292 -20.40 0.18 4.32
CA GLN A 292 -20.33 -0.51 3.02
C GLN A 292 -19.05 -0.21 2.22
N GLY A 293 -18.33 0.85 2.60
CA GLY A 293 -17.09 1.29 2.00
C GLY A 293 -16.78 2.75 2.31
N ILE A 294 -15.51 3.06 2.50
CA ILE A 294 -14.98 4.40 2.75
C ILE A 294 -13.78 4.67 1.86
N TYR A 295 -13.69 5.89 1.31
CA TYR A 295 -12.57 6.36 0.52
C TYR A 295 -11.91 7.53 1.23
N TYR A 296 -10.62 7.38 1.54
CA TYR A 296 -9.77 8.44 2.08
C TYR A 296 -8.96 9.04 0.96
N GLU A 297 -8.79 10.36 0.95
CA GLU A 297 -8.01 11.06 -0.06
C GLU A 297 -7.31 12.27 0.56
N ALA A 298 -6.05 12.48 0.21
CA ALA A 298 -5.31 13.69 0.52
C ALA A 298 -4.44 14.12 -0.66
N ARG A 299 -4.24 15.42 -0.82
CA ARG A 299 -3.31 15.98 -1.81
C ARG A 299 -2.10 16.57 -1.08
N ILE A 300 -0.95 15.96 -1.30
CA ILE A 300 0.25 16.14 -0.48
C ILE A 300 1.44 16.51 -1.39
N ALA A 301 2.28 17.43 -0.91
CA ALA A 301 3.59 17.71 -1.46
C ALA A 301 4.63 17.66 -0.33
N CYS A 302 5.82 17.20 -0.64
CA CYS A 302 6.91 16.97 0.31
C CYS A 302 8.14 17.79 -0.11
N ALA A 303 8.50 18.83 0.63
CA ALA A 303 9.74 19.55 0.41
C ALA A 303 10.87 19.03 1.31
N ASP A 304 12.10 19.42 0.96
CA ASP A 304 13.33 19.00 1.66
C ASP A 304 13.41 17.47 1.85
N LEU A 305 13.39 16.74 0.72
CA LEU A 305 13.47 15.27 0.72
C LEU A 305 14.73 14.75 1.45
N ALA A 306 15.80 15.54 1.48
CA ALA A 306 17.03 15.21 2.21
C ALA A 306 16.80 15.24 3.74
N HIS A 307 15.96 16.15 4.23
CA HIS A 307 15.48 16.17 5.60
C HIS A 307 14.58 14.97 5.88
N ILE A 308 13.57 14.68 5.02
CA ILE A 308 12.73 13.47 5.14
C ILE A 308 13.62 12.24 5.36
N GLY A 309 14.59 12.04 4.45
CA GLY A 309 15.46 10.87 4.46
C GLY A 309 16.29 10.66 5.74
N LYS A 310 16.45 11.68 6.58
CA LYS A 310 17.23 11.58 7.83
C LYS A 310 16.37 11.65 9.08
N ASN A 311 15.24 12.31 8.96
CA ASN A 311 14.48 12.86 10.07
C ASN A 311 13.02 12.34 10.06
N GLY A 312 12.71 11.22 9.41
CA GLY A 312 11.40 10.59 9.55
C GLY A 312 10.65 10.55 8.23
N TRP A 313 9.33 10.73 8.25
CA TRP A 313 8.53 10.53 7.04
C TRP A 313 7.31 11.43 6.98
N ALA A 314 6.83 11.67 5.76
CA ALA A 314 5.50 12.21 5.52
C ALA A 314 4.49 11.08 5.68
N GLY A 315 3.40 11.31 6.42
CA GLY A 315 2.41 10.28 6.73
C GLY A 315 0.98 10.77 6.59
N PHE A 316 0.13 9.93 5.99
CA PHE A 316 -1.31 10.03 5.93
C PHE A 316 -1.90 8.66 6.23
N TRP A 317 -2.58 8.53 7.36
CA TRP A 317 -2.92 7.22 7.92
C TRP A 317 -4.15 7.29 8.82
N SER A 318 -4.62 6.14 9.29
CA SER A 318 -5.82 6.01 10.11
C SER A 318 -5.66 4.89 11.13
N GLY A 319 -6.29 5.03 12.30
CA GLY A 319 -6.28 4.02 13.35
C GLY A 319 -7.69 3.62 13.77
N THR A 320 -7.89 2.37 14.19
CA THR A 320 -9.18 1.94 14.74
C THR A 320 -9.44 2.47 16.14
N MET A 321 -10.72 2.68 16.44
CA MET A 321 -11.25 3.29 17.64
C MET A 321 -12.23 2.34 18.37
N PRO A 322 -12.22 2.32 19.72
CA PRO A 322 -11.23 3.00 20.55
C PRO A 322 -9.91 2.22 20.52
N VAL A 323 -8.81 2.90 20.19
CA VAL A 323 -7.47 2.44 20.59
C VAL A 323 -7.55 2.31 22.10
N ALA A 324 -7.31 1.11 22.60
CA ALA A 324 -7.60 0.78 23.97
C ALA A 324 -7.07 1.84 24.96
N SER A 325 -7.99 2.31 25.80
CA SER A 325 -7.76 3.33 26.83
C SER A 325 -6.46 3.05 27.59
N ARG A 326 -5.52 4.00 27.58
CA ARG A 326 -4.29 3.98 28.40
C ARG A 326 -4.56 3.48 29.83
N PRO A 327 -3.55 2.88 30.52
CA PRO A 327 -3.61 2.80 31.97
C PRO A 327 -3.74 4.21 32.52
N ARG A 328 -4.76 4.40 33.38
CA ARG A 328 -5.18 5.68 33.94
C ARG A 328 -4.10 6.48 34.66
N ASN A 329 -2.90 5.95 34.95
CA ASN A 329 -2.02 6.53 35.97
C ASN A 329 -0.49 6.31 35.84
N GLU A 330 0.05 5.80 34.73
CA GLU A 330 1.51 5.60 34.64
C GLU A 330 2.07 6.23 33.35
N ASN A 331 3.39 6.45 33.31
CA ASN A 331 4.16 6.79 32.11
C ASN A 331 4.67 5.47 31.51
N PRO A 332 3.93 4.68 30.71
CA PRO A 332 4.58 3.66 29.91
C PRO A 332 5.17 4.32 28.65
N PRO A 333 6.15 3.69 28.00
CA PRO A 333 6.59 4.09 26.67
C PRO A 333 5.38 4.13 25.70
N PRO A 334 5.47 4.86 24.58
CA PRO A 334 4.38 5.00 23.60
C PRO A 334 3.82 3.66 23.04
N TRP A 335 4.49 2.54 23.31
CA TRP A 335 4.11 1.18 22.91
C TRP A 335 3.43 0.36 24.04
N GLY A 336 3.30 0.91 25.24
CA GLY A 336 2.73 0.24 26.42
C GLY A 336 1.23 0.51 26.60
N MET A 337 0.41 0.11 25.62
CA MET A 337 -1.04 0.13 25.77
C MET A 337 -1.47 -0.98 26.73
N THR A 338 -1.86 -0.63 27.97
CA THR A 338 -2.61 -1.57 28.83
C THR A 338 -4.10 -1.33 28.63
N VAL A 339 -4.88 -2.40 28.64
CA VAL A 339 -6.25 -2.40 28.09
C VAL A 339 -7.20 -3.01 29.09
N GLU A 340 -8.12 -2.18 29.59
CA GLU A 340 -9.18 -2.65 30.48
C GLU A 340 -10.50 -2.95 29.76
N ASN A 341 -10.76 -2.40 28.56
CA ASN A 341 -12.17 -2.24 28.13
C ASN A 341 -12.63 -2.88 26.83
N ASN A 342 -11.77 -3.42 25.95
CA ASN A 342 -12.23 -4.15 24.75
C ASN A 342 -11.41 -5.43 24.53
N PRO A 343 -11.70 -6.52 25.27
CA PRO A 343 -11.08 -7.81 25.00
C PRO A 343 -11.43 -8.24 23.57
N MET A 344 -10.42 -8.67 22.83
CA MET A 344 -10.61 -9.35 21.55
C MET A 344 -11.64 -10.48 21.75
N PRO A 345 -12.71 -10.56 20.94
CA PRO A 345 -13.77 -11.54 21.18
C PRO A 345 -13.25 -12.98 21.11
N GLY A 346 -13.50 -13.74 22.18
CA GLY A 346 -12.95 -15.08 22.40
C GLY A 346 -11.59 -15.09 23.13
N TRP A 347 -10.96 -13.93 23.31
CA TRP A 347 -9.59 -13.79 23.83
C TRP A 347 -9.53 -12.78 25.01
N PRO A 348 -10.09 -13.15 26.20
CA PRO A 348 -10.11 -12.26 27.35
C PRO A 348 -8.72 -11.76 27.75
N GLY A 349 -8.60 -10.45 27.98
CA GLY A 349 -7.34 -9.81 28.40
C GLY A 349 -6.36 -9.51 27.26
N LYS A 350 -6.75 -9.71 25.99
CA LYS A 350 -5.96 -9.24 24.85
C LYS A 350 -6.63 -8.10 24.09
N TRP A 351 -5.83 -7.25 23.47
CA TRP A 351 -6.29 -6.19 22.56
C TRP A 351 -5.79 -6.42 21.14
N GLU A 352 -6.52 -5.85 20.19
CA GLU A 352 -6.18 -5.78 18.77
C GLU A 352 -6.52 -4.36 18.26
N THR A 353 -5.68 -3.77 17.42
CA THR A 353 -5.96 -2.51 16.73
C THR A 353 -5.37 -2.52 15.34
N ILE A 354 -6.06 -1.86 14.42
CA ILE A 354 -5.63 -1.71 13.04
C ILE A 354 -5.06 -0.32 12.87
N GLU A 355 -3.87 -0.26 12.33
CA GLU A 355 -3.26 0.93 11.75
C GLU A 355 -3.28 0.74 10.23
N ASN A 356 -3.75 1.75 9.52
CA ASN A 356 -3.92 1.71 8.08
C ASN A 356 -3.26 2.96 7.49
N ASP A 357 -2.08 2.73 6.93
CA ASP A 357 -1.20 3.73 6.34
C ASP A 357 -1.57 3.90 4.88
N ILE A 358 -2.24 5.00 4.60
CA ILE A 358 -2.69 5.32 3.25
C ILE A 358 -1.47 5.73 2.41
N MET A 359 -0.60 6.54 2.98
CA MET A 359 0.71 6.88 2.43
C MET A 359 1.72 7.13 3.56
N GLU A 360 2.89 6.53 3.42
CA GLU A 360 4.11 6.89 4.13
C GLU A 360 5.25 7.08 3.14
N TYR A 361 5.95 8.20 3.21
CA TYR A 361 7.06 8.48 2.30
C TYR A 361 8.33 8.85 3.04
N ASN A 362 9.37 8.05 2.81
CA ASN A 362 10.74 8.32 3.23
C ASN A 362 11.73 7.84 2.16
N PRO A 363 12.53 8.75 1.55
CA PRO A 363 13.44 8.38 0.49
C PRO A 363 14.64 7.52 0.95
N SER A 364 14.86 7.37 2.26
CA SER A 364 15.93 6.54 2.82
C SER A 364 15.59 5.06 2.98
N TRP A 365 14.32 4.67 2.80
CA TRP A 365 13.88 3.27 2.95
C TRP A 365 14.28 2.36 1.77
N GLY A 366 15.06 2.87 0.83
CA GLY A 366 15.61 2.09 -0.29
C GLY A 366 14.78 2.16 -1.56
N HIS A 367 13.68 2.91 -1.56
CA HIS A 367 12.80 3.13 -2.72
C HIS A 367 12.39 4.62 -2.83
N PRO A 368 13.32 5.54 -3.14
CA PRO A 368 13.07 6.99 -3.09
C PRO A 368 12.05 7.51 -4.12
N GLN A 369 11.66 6.70 -5.10
CA GLN A 369 10.64 7.02 -6.09
C GLN A 369 9.25 6.50 -5.70
N ASP A 370 9.14 5.76 -4.60
CA ASP A 370 7.93 5.04 -4.21
C ASP A 370 7.56 5.38 -2.77
N PHE A 371 6.32 5.09 -2.39
CA PHE A 371 5.83 5.30 -1.03
C PHE A 371 5.28 3.98 -0.47
N ASP A 372 5.24 3.86 0.85
CA ASP A 372 4.68 2.70 1.53
C ASP A 372 3.20 2.92 1.81
N SER A 373 2.43 1.85 1.69
CA SER A 373 1.00 1.86 1.93
C SER A 373 0.60 0.57 2.63
N THR A 374 0.53 0.65 3.94
CA THR A 374 0.57 -0.51 4.84
C THR A 374 -0.75 -0.71 5.60
N ILE A 375 -1.01 -1.95 6.00
CA ILE A 375 -1.94 -2.23 7.09
C ILE A 375 -1.20 -3.02 8.15
N HIS A 376 -1.27 -2.54 9.38
CA HIS A 376 -0.83 -3.26 10.56
C HIS A 376 -2.03 -3.78 11.34
N ASP A 377 -1.95 -5.06 11.71
CA ASP A 377 -2.83 -5.68 12.69
C ASP A 377 -2.02 -5.89 13.97
N TRP A 378 -2.18 -4.98 14.93
CA TRP A 378 -1.42 -4.97 16.18
C TRP A 378 -2.17 -5.75 17.25
N SER A 379 -1.49 -6.60 18.03
CA SER A 379 -2.11 -7.24 19.19
C SER A 379 -1.19 -7.36 20.41
N SER A 380 -1.81 -7.64 21.57
CA SER A 380 -1.15 -7.73 22.88
C SER A 380 -0.68 -9.13 23.29
N GLY A 381 -0.57 -10.07 22.35
CA GLY A 381 -0.16 -11.46 22.63
C GLY A 381 1.28 -11.60 23.13
N ALA A 382 1.70 -12.83 23.45
CA ALA A 382 3.10 -13.14 23.81
C ALA A 382 4.09 -12.83 22.67
N GLU A 383 3.57 -12.70 21.45
CA GLU A 383 4.22 -12.15 20.26
C GLU A 383 3.89 -10.65 20.13
N ALA A 384 4.03 -9.87 21.21
CA ALA A 384 3.68 -8.45 21.24
C ALA A 384 4.25 -7.73 20.00
N GLY A 385 3.37 -7.42 19.04
CA GLY A 385 3.82 -7.14 17.69
C GLY A 385 2.69 -7.16 16.66
N ASN A 386 3.09 -6.82 15.44
CA ASN A 386 2.24 -6.80 14.28
C ASN A 386 1.96 -8.24 13.81
N ILE A 387 0.76 -8.73 14.10
CA ILE A 387 0.33 -10.12 13.85
C ILE A 387 -0.14 -10.33 12.42
N GLY A 388 -0.40 -9.24 11.71
CA GLY A 388 -0.71 -9.20 10.29
C GLY A 388 -0.16 -7.93 9.69
N ASN A 389 1.03 -8.02 9.08
CA ASN A 389 1.61 -6.90 8.36
C ASN A 389 1.47 -7.06 6.85
N PHE A 390 0.81 -6.13 6.21
CA PHE A 390 0.92 -5.97 4.76
C PHE A 390 1.67 -4.68 4.44
N ASN A 391 3.00 -4.73 4.57
CA ASN A 391 3.88 -3.69 4.06
C ASN A 391 3.93 -3.80 2.54
N ALA A 392 3.60 -2.73 1.86
CA ALA A 392 3.74 -2.67 0.43
C ALA A 392 4.28 -1.35 -0.06
N VAL A 393 5.38 -1.47 -0.80
CA VAL A 393 5.90 -0.41 -1.64
C VAL A 393 4.93 -0.22 -2.80
N VAL A 394 4.44 1.00 -2.96
CA VAL A 394 3.57 1.43 -4.05
C VAL A 394 4.43 2.08 -5.11
N TYR A 395 4.65 1.34 -6.21
CA TYR A 395 5.44 1.82 -7.34
C TYR A 395 4.73 2.95 -8.06
N THR A 396 5.35 4.13 -8.07
CA THR A 396 4.80 5.28 -8.79
C THR A 396 5.40 5.36 -10.20
N PRO A 397 4.83 6.18 -11.11
CA PRO A 397 5.42 6.40 -12.42
C PRO A 397 6.90 6.84 -12.34
N ALA A 398 7.73 6.32 -13.24
CA ALA A 398 9.15 6.68 -13.26
C ALA A 398 9.35 8.20 -13.38
N GLY A 399 10.13 8.77 -12.45
CA GLY A 399 10.39 10.20 -12.38
C GLY A 399 9.36 11.02 -11.60
N THR A 400 8.48 10.38 -10.81
CA THR A 400 7.66 11.06 -9.80
C THR A 400 8.53 11.99 -8.95
N ASP A 401 8.06 13.22 -8.80
CA ASP A 401 8.71 14.26 -8.01
C ASP A 401 7.81 14.62 -6.83
N TYR A 402 8.08 14.03 -5.68
CA TYR A 402 7.31 14.23 -4.45
C TYR A 402 7.33 15.68 -3.95
N THR A 403 8.16 16.57 -4.50
CA THR A 403 8.09 18.01 -4.20
C THR A 403 6.91 18.70 -4.88
N HIS A 404 6.27 18.06 -5.86
CA HIS A 404 5.02 18.52 -6.45
C HIS A 404 3.80 17.91 -5.76
N TRP A 405 2.64 18.51 -6.03
CA TRP A 405 1.37 18.00 -5.56
C TRP A 405 1.00 16.66 -6.20
N HIS A 406 0.82 15.65 -5.35
CA HIS A 406 0.28 14.34 -5.73
C HIS A 406 -0.94 14.00 -4.87
N THR A 407 -1.85 13.22 -5.44
CA THR A 407 -3.06 12.75 -4.75
C THR A 407 -2.88 11.32 -4.30
N TYR A 408 -3.05 11.08 -3.00
CA TYR A 408 -2.96 9.79 -2.35
C TYR A 408 -4.36 9.39 -1.90
N GLY A 409 -4.84 8.27 -2.41
CA GLY A 409 -6.19 7.80 -2.14
C GLY A 409 -6.22 6.35 -1.72
N GLN A 410 -7.20 5.99 -0.90
CA GLN A 410 -7.42 4.60 -0.54
C GLN A 410 -8.90 4.29 -0.34
N LEU A 411 -9.39 3.32 -1.10
CA LEU A 411 -10.69 2.71 -0.90
C LEU A 411 -10.54 1.56 0.09
N TRP A 412 -11.37 1.57 1.13
CA TRP A 412 -11.50 0.50 2.11
C TRP A 412 -12.93 -0.03 2.09
N ILE A 413 -13.08 -1.32 1.80
CA ILE A 413 -14.33 -2.07 1.88
C ILE A 413 -14.18 -3.12 2.98
N PRO A 414 -14.95 -3.04 4.08
CA PRO A 414 -14.86 -4.04 5.13
C PRO A 414 -15.46 -5.38 4.68
N ALA A 415 -14.94 -6.47 5.20
CA ALA A 415 -15.46 -7.84 5.06
C ALA A 415 -16.72 -8.07 5.92
N THR A 416 -17.90 -7.74 5.41
CA THR A 416 -19.16 -7.87 6.15
C THR A 416 -19.96 -9.09 5.73
N ALA A 417 -20.93 -9.54 6.53
CA ALA A 417 -21.85 -10.59 6.10
C ALA A 417 -22.54 -10.27 4.74
N ALA A 418 -22.80 -8.99 4.45
CA ALA A 418 -23.43 -8.54 3.22
C ALA A 418 -22.57 -8.77 1.96
N ASN A 419 -21.24 -8.79 2.08
CA ASN A 419 -20.32 -9.15 1.00
C ASN A 419 -19.67 -10.54 1.20
N GLY A 420 -20.34 -11.40 1.97
CA GLY A 420 -19.92 -12.77 2.21
C GLY A 420 -18.70 -12.91 3.10
N TRP A 421 -18.39 -11.89 3.90
CA TRP A 421 -17.16 -11.74 4.68
C TRP A 421 -15.93 -11.52 3.82
N HIS A 422 -16.00 -10.66 2.81
CA HIS A 422 -14.85 -10.35 1.95
C HIS A 422 -14.51 -8.87 1.96
N GLY A 423 -13.34 -8.57 2.50
CA GLY A 423 -12.82 -7.22 2.62
C GLY A 423 -11.83 -6.93 1.51
N TYR A 424 -11.68 -5.66 1.20
CA TYR A 424 -10.86 -5.19 0.10
C TYR A 424 -10.32 -3.81 0.38
N ARG A 425 -9.07 -3.59 -0.01
CA ARG A 425 -8.42 -2.29 -0.01
C ARG A 425 -7.80 -2.05 -1.37
N GLN A 426 -7.95 -0.83 -1.88
CA GLN A 426 -7.29 -0.36 -3.09
C GLN A 426 -6.62 0.99 -2.83
N VAL A 427 -5.34 1.06 -3.12
CA VAL A 427 -4.53 2.28 -3.08
C VAL A 427 -4.57 2.94 -4.47
N TYR A 428 -4.61 4.26 -4.47
CA TYR A 428 -4.61 5.13 -5.64
C TYR A 428 -3.51 6.18 -5.51
N PHE A 429 -2.82 6.42 -6.62
CA PHE A 429 -1.84 7.50 -6.76
C PHE A 429 -2.22 8.33 -7.99
N ASP A 430 -2.45 9.63 -7.80
CA ASP A 430 -2.98 10.56 -8.81
C ASP A 430 -4.24 10.05 -9.51
N GLY A 431 -5.14 9.45 -8.73
CA GLY A 431 -6.40 8.85 -9.20
C GLY A 431 -6.22 7.53 -9.97
N VAL A 432 -4.99 7.07 -10.17
CA VAL A 432 -4.70 5.78 -10.83
C VAL A 432 -4.63 4.68 -9.77
N PRO A 433 -5.40 3.58 -9.92
CA PRO A 433 -5.28 2.43 -9.02
C PRO A 433 -3.88 1.83 -9.10
N GLN A 434 -3.24 1.65 -7.95
CA GLN A 434 -1.89 1.07 -7.85
C GLN A 434 -1.95 -0.35 -7.30
N GLN A 435 -2.26 -0.48 -6.02
CA GLN A 435 -2.19 -1.73 -5.30
C GLN A 435 -3.52 -2.11 -4.69
N ALA A 436 -3.86 -3.40 -4.76
CA ALA A 436 -5.01 -3.94 -4.08
C ALA A 436 -4.64 -5.11 -3.15
N ILE A 437 -5.37 -5.22 -2.06
CA ILE A 437 -5.41 -6.44 -1.25
C ILE A 437 -6.84 -6.85 -0.98
N CYS A 438 -7.06 -8.15 -0.87
CA CYS A 438 -8.33 -8.73 -0.46
C CYS A 438 -8.08 -9.58 0.79
N TRP A 439 -9.07 -9.64 1.67
CA TRP A 439 -9.06 -10.54 2.81
C TRP A 439 -10.44 -11.15 3.04
N ILE A 440 -10.48 -12.15 3.89
CA ILE A 440 -11.72 -12.81 4.31
C ILE A 440 -11.91 -12.53 5.80
N GLY A 441 -13.00 -11.86 6.14
CA GLY A 441 -13.39 -11.60 7.52
C GLY A 441 -13.91 -12.85 8.23
N ASN A 442 -14.20 -12.71 9.53
CA ASN A 442 -14.81 -13.75 10.35
C ASN A 442 -14.02 -15.09 10.43
N GLN A 443 -12.69 -15.01 10.29
CA GLN A 443 -11.79 -16.15 10.54
C GLN A 443 -11.34 -16.25 12.01
N ILE A 444 -11.86 -15.39 12.89
CA ILE A 444 -11.52 -15.42 14.31
C ILE A 444 -12.11 -16.69 14.94
N SER A 445 -11.22 -17.58 15.36
CA SER A 445 -11.56 -18.71 16.22
C SER A 445 -11.62 -18.22 17.67
N ALA A 446 -12.58 -18.74 18.44
CA ALA A 446 -12.64 -18.48 19.88
C ALA A 446 -11.41 -19.00 20.65
N THR A 447 -10.55 -19.83 20.03
CA THR A 447 -9.45 -20.52 20.70
C THR A 447 -8.08 -20.32 20.07
N SER A 448 -7.98 -19.64 18.92
CA SER A 448 -6.70 -19.42 18.23
C SER A 448 -6.63 -18.04 17.60
N GLN A 449 -5.44 -17.44 17.65
CA GLN A 449 -5.15 -16.20 16.94
C GLN A 449 -5.31 -16.45 15.45
N PRO A 450 -5.88 -15.51 14.68
CA PRO A 450 -5.72 -15.51 13.24
C PRO A 450 -4.21 -15.58 12.91
N ALA A 451 -3.82 -16.46 11.98
CA ALA A 451 -2.44 -16.59 11.52
C ALA A 451 -2.39 -16.64 9.98
N GLY A 452 -1.56 -15.80 9.36
CA GLY A 452 -1.37 -15.74 7.91
C GLY A 452 -1.44 -14.31 7.34
N SER A 453 -0.88 -14.11 6.14
CA SER A 453 -0.57 -12.80 5.56
C SER A 453 -1.76 -11.94 5.06
N TYR A 454 -3.01 -12.31 5.34
CA TYR A 454 -4.21 -11.64 4.81
C TYR A 454 -5.41 -11.72 5.76
N LEU A 455 -5.16 -11.62 7.06
CA LEU A 455 -6.19 -11.65 8.09
C LEU A 455 -6.18 -10.31 8.81
N PHE A 456 -7.17 -9.47 8.54
CA PHE A 456 -7.38 -8.21 9.25
C PHE A 456 -8.63 -8.34 10.11
N SER A 457 -8.50 -9.08 11.20
CA SER A 457 -9.61 -9.86 11.75
C SER A 457 -10.72 -9.00 12.38
N MET A 458 -10.36 -7.84 12.92
CA MET A 458 -11.27 -6.87 13.53
C MET A 458 -11.74 -5.74 12.59
N CYS A 459 -11.12 -5.58 11.42
CA CYS A 459 -11.42 -4.47 10.50
C CYS A 459 -12.88 -4.35 10.09
N ASP A 460 -13.59 -5.46 10.15
CA ASP A 460 -14.84 -5.63 9.42
C ASP A 460 -16.06 -5.85 10.31
N GLY A 461 -15.80 -6.05 11.60
CA GLY A 461 -16.77 -6.40 12.62
C GLY A 461 -17.37 -7.80 12.42
N THR A 462 -17.14 -8.72 13.36
CA THR A 462 -17.80 -10.03 13.42
C THR A 462 -19.10 -9.96 14.22
N PRO A 463 -19.97 -11.00 14.22
CA PRO A 463 -21.09 -11.05 15.15
C PRO A 463 -20.68 -10.91 16.63
N GLN A 464 -19.41 -11.19 16.94
CA GLN A 464 -18.83 -11.10 18.27
C GLN A 464 -18.00 -9.83 18.50
N SER A 465 -17.60 -9.10 17.45
CA SER A 465 -16.87 -7.82 17.50
C SER A 465 -17.55 -6.80 16.60
N PRO A 466 -18.20 -5.74 17.10
CA PRO A 466 -18.77 -4.74 16.19
C PRO A 466 -17.68 -4.08 15.32
N PRO A 467 -18.02 -3.59 14.11
CA PRO A 467 -17.05 -2.90 13.27
C PRO A 467 -16.48 -1.70 14.03
N LEU A 468 -15.16 -1.52 13.93
CA LEU A 468 -14.48 -0.45 14.64
C LEU A 468 -14.54 0.86 13.87
N TRP A 469 -14.84 1.93 14.60
CA TRP A 469 -14.71 3.30 14.13
C TRP A 469 -13.24 3.58 13.83
N ARG A 470 -12.93 4.55 12.97
CA ARG A 470 -11.56 4.94 12.63
C ARG A 470 -11.38 6.43 12.75
N ASN A 471 -10.27 6.89 13.29
CA ASN A 471 -9.86 8.29 13.14
C ASN A 471 -8.97 8.44 11.89
N LEU A 472 -8.68 9.69 11.53
CA LEU A 472 -7.73 10.02 10.47
C LEU A 472 -6.59 10.83 11.07
N MET A 473 -5.38 10.58 10.61
CA MET A 473 -4.16 11.16 11.15
C MET A 473 -3.27 11.70 10.03
N LEU A 474 -2.73 12.89 10.26
CA LEU A 474 -1.73 13.54 9.42
C LEU A 474 -0.43 13.61 10.21
N GLY A 475 0.59 12.93 9.74
CA GLY A 475 1.92 12.99 10.31
C GLY A 475 2.64 11.67 10.43
N GLY A 476 3.92 11.75 10.77
CA GLY A 476 4.84 10.62 10.83
C GLY A 476 5.45 10.43 12.21
N ALA A 477 5.95 9.22 12.44
CA ALA A 477 6.71 8.92 13.64
C ALA A 477 8.20 9.29 13.48
N MET A 478 8.87 9.52 14.62
CA MET A 478 10.33 9.60 14.80
C MET A 478 11.15 10.32 13.71
N GLY A 479 11.62 11.53 14.02
CA GLY A 479 12.87 12.02 13.43
C GLY A 479 12.93 13.50 13.05
N GLY A 480 11.83 14.25 13.09
CA GLY A 480 11.77 15.68 12.77
C GLY A 480 11.14 16.02 11.42
N THR A 481 10.12 16.88 11.43
CA THR A 481 9.22 16.90 10.27
C THR A 481 9.90 17.47 9.04
N PRO A 482 9.82 16.78 7.91
CA PRO A 482 10.04 17.45 6.64
C PRO A 482 8.94 18.47 6.36
N ASN A 483 9.23 19.52 5.61
CA ASN A 483 8.19 20.44 5.16
C ASN A 483 7.16 19.68 4.30
N THR A 484 6.08 19.21 4.92
CA THR A 484 5.00 18.45 4.29
C THR A 484 3.81 19.38 4.18
N PHE A 485 3.24 19.44 2.99
CA PHE A 485 2.16 20.34 2.65
C PHE A 485 0.92 19.53 2.32
N PHE A 486 -0.21 19.92 2.89
CA PHE A 486 -1.52 19.34 2.59
C PHE A 486 -2.40 20.44 1.99
N ASP A 487 -2.82 20.23 0.73
CA ASP A 487 -3.80 21.09 0.04
C ASP A 487 -5.21 20.78 0.57
N TYR A 488 -5.55 19.50 0.62
CA TYR A 488 -6.81 19.06 1.21
C TYR A 488 -6.73 17.65 1.79
N VAL A 489 -7.68 17.34 2.66
CA VAL A 489 -8.01 15.99 3.13
C VAL A 489 -9.51 15.78 2.98
N ARG A 490 -9.92 14.67 2.37
CA ARG A 490 -11.32 14.33 2.11
C ARG A 490 -11.60 12.87 2.47
N VAL A 491 -12.81 12.65 2.96
CA VAL A 491 -13.33 11.31 3.26
C VAL A 491 -14.71 11.18 2.65
N TYR A 492 -14.90 10.10 1.90
CA TYR A 492 -16.14 9.79 1.23
C TYR A 492 -16.67 8.43 1.69
N ALA A 493 -17.98 8.29 1.83
CA ALA A 493 -18.62 7.04 2.19
C ALA A 493 -19.62 6.59 1.13
N ILE A 494 -19.77 5.28 0.98
CA ILE A 494 -20.83 4.68 0.17
C ILE A 494 -22.18 4.81 0.90
N ASP A 495 -22.20 4.65 2.23
CA ASP A 495 -23.37 4.88 3.08
C ASP A 495 -23.10 6.01 4.09
N PRO A 496 -23.44 7.27 3.78
CA PRO A 496 -23.04 8.41 4.59
C PRO A 496 -23.64 8.41 6.00
N LYS A 497 -24.82 7.79 6.19
CA LYS A 497 -25.51 7.82 7.49
C LYS A 497 -24.89 6.86 8.49
N ALA A 498 -24.31 5.76 8.03
CA ALA A 498 -23.65 4.77 8.88
C ALA A 498 -22.17 5.10 9.12
N SER A 499 -21.57 5.95 8.29
CA SER A 499 -20.12 6.05 8.16
C SER A 499 -19.43 7.20 8.92
N ILE A 500 -20.15 8.08 9.62
CA ILE A 500 -19.54 9.17 10.39
C ILE A 500 -20.22 9.36 11.74
N LYS A 501 -19.42 9.53 12.79
CA LYS A 501 -19.87 9.90 14.13
C LYS A 501 -18.98 11.03 14.65
N THR A 502 -19.60 12.08 15.18
CA THR A 502 -18.92 13.05 16.04
C THR A 502 -19.27 12.77 17.49
N VAL A 503 -18.26 12.62 18.34
CA VAL A 503 -18.42 12.42 19.79
C VAL A 503 -18.14 13.74 20.51
N GLY A 504 -18.98 14.05 21.50
CA GLY A 504 -18.81 15.22 22.38
C GLY A 504 -19.68 16.43 22.06
N LYS A 505 -20.49 16.39 20.99
CA LYS A 505 -21.42 17.48 20.64
C LYS A 505 -22.68 17.53 21.48
#